data_AF-A0A1Y2QI87-F1
#
_entry.id   AF-A0A1Y2QI87-F1
#
_cell.length_a   1.000
_cell.length_b   1.000
_cell.length_c   1.000
_cell.angle_alpha   90.00
_cell.angle_beta   90.00
_cell.angle_gamma   90.00
#
_symmetry.space_group_name_H-M   'P 1'
#
loop_
_entity.id
_entity.type
_entity.pdbx_description
1 polymer ?
#
loop_
_entity_poly.entity_id
_entity_poly.type
_entity_poly.pdbx_seq_one_letter_code
_entity_poly.pdbx_strand_id
1 'polypeptide(L)'
;MGVYFSWDKTSNQASPTAKQLRAWVQSELQQYVSHAGETVDVVDPPKERCSRAIYSQQFHIDTPTYHLDSASDQRRLACLSGKWEESDPKPLHKWFRDVVDHEHRDQLRRLVRYLKAWAAIEFQDAASARPSSVLLTILAAEACREMWAERFWGISDDTALGLVVGKLYERLANDRRVPNPVDAEEDLNRIPQEAWEAFLTRLAALNDAAQLAESAEDEASAALAWEGAFQFLMPLPETDEVEIIEESSSKALMQVPDVVIHVYDRPGGALLSTCRNEVEVPSIS
;
A
#
# COMPACT_ATOMS: atom_id res chain seq x y z
N MET A 1 10.71 -10.44 -4.94
CA MET A 1 11.20 -11.48 -5.88
C MET A 1 11.57 -12.70 -5.05
N GLY A 2 10.93 -13.87 -5.22
CA GLY A 2 11.28 -15.06 -4.43
C GLY A 2 12.47 -15.81 -5.03
N VAL A 3 13.42 -16.27 -4.19
CA VAL A 3 14.51 -17.17 -4.61
C VAL A 3 14.15 -18.59 -4.21
N TYR A 4 14.13 -19.51 -5.17
CA TYR A 4 13.70 -20.90 -4.97
C TYR A 4 14.86 -21.85 -5.21
N PHE A 5 15.26 -22.56 -4.17
CA PHE A 5 16.20 -23.67 -4.25
C PHE A 5 15.43 -24.97 -4.41
N SER A 6 15.84 -25.81 -5.36
CA SER A 6 15.35 -27.19 -5.45
C SER A 6 16.56 -28.11 -5.44
N TRP A 7 16.44 -29.24 -4.77
CA TRP A 7 17.45 -30.29 -4.75
C TRP A 7 16.79 -31.65 -4.71
N ASP A 8 17.55 -32.66 -5.15
CA ASP A 8 17.09 -34.04 -5.13
C ASP A 8 17.18 -34.63 -3.72
N LYS A 9 16.02 -34.93 -3.13
CA LYS A 9 15.92 -35.57 -1.81
C LYS A 9 16.45 -37.01 -1.79
N THR A 10 16.56 -37.65 -2.95
CA THR A 10 17.09 -39.02 -3.08
C THR A 10 18.62 -39.06 -3.19
N SER A 11 19.27 -37.90 -3.32
CA SER A 11 20.72 -37.82 -3.27
C SER A 11 21.23 -38.11 -1.86
N ASN A 12 22.34 -38.84 -1.75
CA ASN A 12 23.03 -39.08 -0.46
C ASN A 12 23.74 -37.82 0.09
N GLN A 13 23.49 -36.63 -0.47
CA GLN A 13 24.07 -35.38 -0.01
C GLN A 13 23.20 -34.75 1.08
N ALA A 14 23.84 -34.21 2.11
CA ALA A 14 23.13 -33.49 3.16
C ALA A 14 22.40 -32.27 2.56
N SER A 15 21.11 -32.14 2.86
CA SER A 15 20.30 -31.01 2.41
C SER A 15 20.68 -29.72 3.16
N PRO A 16 20.71 -28.55 2.49
CA PRO A 16 20.95 -27.28 3.16
C PRO A 16 19.87 -26.95 4.20
N THR A 17 20.30 -26.36 5.32
CA THR A 17 19.41 -25.79 6.34
C THR A 17 18.85 -24.44 5.89
N ALA A 18 17.75 -24.00 6.52
CA ALA A 18 17.20 -22.66 6.29
C ALA A 18 18.26 -21.56 6.51
N LYS A 19 19.04 -21.67 7.60
CA LYS A 19 20.11 -20.71 7.91
C LYS A 19 21.20 -20.67 6.82
N GLN A 20 21.58 -21.82 6.28
CA GLN A 20 22.56 -21.89 5.18
C GLN A 20 22.04 -21.20 3.91
N LEU A 21 20.80 -21.49 3.49
CA LEU A 21 20.23 -20.81 2.32
C LEU A 21 20.15 -19.30 2.51
N ARG A 22 19.73 -18.86 3.70
CA ARG A 22 19.66 -17.43 4.04
C ARG A 22 21.03 -16.76 4.01
N ALA A 23 22.07 -17.43 4.52
CA ALA A 23 23.44 -16.92 4.47
C ALA A 23 23.96 -16.81 3.03
N TRP A 24 23.70 -17.81 2.17
CA TRP A 24 24.09 -17.75 0.76
C TRP A 24 23.43 -16.58 0.04
N VAL A 25 22.10 -16.46 0.13
CA VAL A 25 21.38 -15.35 -0.52
C VAL A 25 21.84 -13.98 0.00
N GLN A 26 22.10 -13.85 1.30
CA GLN A 26 22.63 -12.61 1.87
C GLN A 26 24.01 -12.26 1.29
N SER A 27 24.92 -13.24 1.23
CA SER A 27 26.26 -13.05 0.68
C SER A 27 26.23 -12.66 -0.80
N GLU A 28 25.38 -13.31 -1.59
CA GLU A 28 25.22 -12.98 -3.03
C GLU A 28 24.70 -11.55 -3.22
N LEU A 29 23.74 -11.11 -2.41
CA LEU A 29 23.25 -9.73 -2.47
C LEU A 29 24.32 -8.72 -2.07
N GLN A 30 25.11 -8.99 -1.03
CA GLN A 30 26.22 -8.14 -0.62
C GLN A 30 27.30 -8.03 -1.71
N GLN A 31 27.62 -9.15 -2.37
CA GLN A 31 28.52 -9.16 -3.52
C GLN A 31 27.92 -8.41 -4.72
N TYR A 32 26.62 -8.53 -4.97
CA TYR A 32 25.96 -7.77 -6.03
C TYR A 32 26.10 -6.27 -5.80
N VAL A 33 25.84 -5.77 -4.59
CA VAL A 33 25.98 -4.34 -4.26
C VAL A 33 27.42 -3.84 -4.42
N SER A 34 28.43 -4.64 -4.08
CA SER A 34 29.82 -4.20 -4.24
C SER A 34 30.25 -4.03 -5.70
N HIS A 35 29.48 -4.55 -6.66
CA HIS A 35 29.74 -4.45 -8.09
C HIS A 35 28.71 -3.60 -8.86
N ALA A 36 27.49 -3.43 -8.33
CA ALA A 36 26.41 -2.70 -8.99
C ALA A 36 26.42 -1.21 -8.57
N GLY A 37 26.64 -0.30 -9.51
CA GLY A 37 26.62 1.15 -9.26
C GLY A 37 25.22 1.75 -8.99
N GLU A 38 24.15 0.95 -9.07
CA GLU A 38 22.75 1.38 -8.93
C GLU A 38 22.11 0.97 -7.59
N THR A 39 22.71 0.02 -6.87
CA THR A 39 22.21 -0.46 -5.58
C THR A 39 22.96 0.24 -4.46
N VAL A 40 22.22 0.73 -3.47
CA VAL A 40 22.77 1.55 -2.38
C VAL A 40 23.27 0.67 -1.26
N ASP A 41 22.50 -0.35 -0.87
CA ASP A 41 22.81 -1.13 0.32
C ASP A 41 22.04 -2.46 0.37
N VAL A 42 22.47 -3.37 1.24
CA VAL A 42 21.72 -4.56 1.66
C VAL A 42 21.56 -4.52 3.18
N VAL A 43 20.31 -4.61 3.66
CA VAL A 43 20.01 -4.57 5.09
C VAL A 43 20.74 -5.70 5.83
N ASP A 44 21.54 -5.32 6.84
CA ASP A 44 22.31 -6.22 7.70
C ASP A 44 22.12 -5.84 9.20
N PRO A 45 21.71 -6.78 10.08
CA PRO A 45 21.34 -8.15 9.77
C PRO A 45 20.09 -8.25 8.88
N PRO A 46 19.95 -9.31 8.06
CA PRO A 46 18.76 -9.49 7.24
C PRO A 46 17.49 -9.60 8.08
N LYS A 47 16.32 -9.43 7.44
CA LYS A 47 15.03 -9.63 8.10
C LYS A 47 14.74 -11.11 8.33
N GLU A 48 13.82 -11.42 9.24
CA GLU A 48 13.46 -12.81 9.57
C GLU A 48 13.04 -13.62 8.34
N ARG A 49 12.20 -13.03 7.48
CA ARG A 49 11.59 -13.72 6.33
C ARG A 49 12.20 -13.38 4.96
N CYS A 50 13.13 -12.43 4.87
CA CYS A 50 13.74 -12.01 3.60
C CYS A 50 15.07 -11.29 3.77
N SER A 51 15.90 -11.29 2.73
CA SER A 51 16.99 -10.33 2.58
C SER A 51 16.48 -9.14 1.78
N ARG A 52 17.00 -7.95 2.04
CA ARG A 52 16.49 -6.71 1.43
C ARG A 52 17.61 -5.91 0.82
N ALA A 53 17.54 -5.69 -0.49
CA ALA A 53 18.38 -4.75 -1.22
C ALA A 53 17.66 -3.40 -1.34
N ILE A 54 18.39 -2.30 -1.14
CA ILE A 54 17.91 -0.91 -1.22
C ILE A 54 18.53 -0.26 -2.45
N TYR A 55 17.71 0.36 -3.28
CA TYR A 55 18.12 1.01 -4.52
C TYR A 55 18.05 2.54 -4.39
N SER A 56 18.84 3.23 -5.20
CA SER A 56 19.00 4.70 -5.15
C SER A 56 17.71 5.47 -5.45
N GLN A 57 16.83 4.89 -6.26
CA GLN A 57 15.51 5.44 -6.61
C GLN A 57 14.46 5.19 -5.51
N GLN A 58 14.89 5.10 -4.25
CA GLN A 58 14.03 5.00 -3.06
C GLN A 58 13.08 3.79 -3.02
N PHE A 59 13.41 2.71 -3.72
CA PHE A 59 12.69 1.43 -3.61
C PHE A 59 13.60 0.34 -3.05
N HIS A 60 12.97 -0.74 -2.56
CA HIS A 60 13.67 -1.91 -2.06
C HIS A 60 13.11 -3.18 -2.66
N ILE A 61 13.95 -4.20 -2.81
CA ILE A 61 13.55 -5.53 -3.23
C ILE A 61 13.74 -6.49 -2.06
N ASP A 62 12.64 -7.08 -1.61
CA ASP A 62 12.67 -8.21 -0.69
C ASP A 62 12.86 -9.51 -1.48
N THR A 63 13.85 -10.29 -1.03
CA THR A 63 14.18 -11.63 -1.54
C THR A 63 13.93 -12.69 -0.48
N PRO A 64 12.65 -13.10 -0.25
CA PRO A 64 12.37 -14.29 0.54
C PRO A 64 12.98 -15.52 -0.12
N THR A 65 13.50 -16.43 0.70
CA THR A 65 14.26 -17.60 0.27
C THR A 65 13.46 -18.86 0.56
N TYR A 66 13.23 -19.68 -0.46
CA TYR A 66 12.41 -20.88 -0.36
C TYR A 66 13.17 -22.13 -0.76
N HIS A 67 12.77 -23.26 -0.18
CA HIS A 67 12.97 -24.56 -0.78
C HIS A 67 11.71 -24.96 -1.55
N LEU A 68 11.85 -25.40 -2.79
CA LEU A 68 10.81 -25.94 -3.65
C LEU A 68 10.98 -27.45 -3.79
N ASP A 69 9.99 -28.19 -3.30
CA ASP A 69 9.83 -29.61 -3.60
C ASP A 69 9.18 -29.77 -4.97
N SER A 70 9.98 -30.15 -5.97
CA SER A 70 9.52 -30.29 -7.36
C SER A 70 8.52 -31.43 -7.55
N ALA A 71 8.48 -32.43 -6.64
CA ALA A 71 7.56 -33.56 -6.77
C ALA A 71 6.14 -33.21 -6.30
N SER A 72 6.01 -32.42 -5.25
CA SER A 72 4.72 -32.00 -4.69
C SER A 72 4.31 -30.57 -5.08
N ASP A 73 5.20 -29.83 -5.76
CA ASP A 73 5.08 -28.39 -6.03
C ASP A 73 4.85 -27.56 -4.75
N GLN A 74 5.31 -28.05 -3.59
CA GLN A 74 5.22 -27.35 -2.31
C GLN A 74 6.48 -26.51 -2.05
N ARG A 75 6.30 -25.38 -1.36
CA ARG A 75 7.39 -24.49 -0.98
C ARG A 75 7.35 -24.20 0.50
N ARG A 76 8.53 -24.15 1.10
CA ARG A 76 8.74 -23.73 2.48
C ARG A 76 9.73 -22.58 2.53
N LEU A 77 9.40 -21.56 3.30
CA LEU A 77 10.20 -20.36 3.51
C LEU A 77 11.31 -20.67 4.50
N ALA A 78 12.54 -20.30 4.16
CA ALA A 78 13.68 -20.32 5.06
C ALA A 78 13.68 -19.04 5.90
N CYS A 79 13.68 -19.18 7.22
CA CYS A 79 13.71 -18.05 8.14
C CYS A 79 15.12 -17.83 8.70
N LEU A 80 15.46 -16.59 9.05
CA LEU A 80 16.77 -16.23 9.62
C LEU A 80 17.02 -16.95 10.96
N SER A 81 15.97 -17.18 11.75
CA SER A 81 16.02 -18.01 12.96
C SER A 81 16.44 -19.47 12.71
N GLY A 82 16.56 -19.90 11.46
CA GLY A 82 16.89 -21.27 11.06
C GLY A 82 15.67 -22.19 10.96
N LYS A 83 14.47 -21.66 11.15
CA LYS A 83 13.20 -22.40 10.99
C LYS A 83 12.77 -22.47 9.53
N TRP A 84 11.98 -23.48 9.23
CA TRP A 84 11.21 -23.58 8.00
C TRP A 84 9.74 -23.24 8.30
N GLU A 85 9.15 -22.36 7.50
CA GLU A 85 7.72 -22.07 7.52
C GLU A 85 7.06 -22.64 6.27
N GLU A 86 5.96 -23.38 6.41
CA GLU A 86 5.13 -23.83 5.30
C GLU A 86 4.30 -22.66 4.74
N SER A 87 4.99 -21.68 4.17
CA SER A 87 4.43 -20.42 3.69
C SER A 87 4.53 -20.34 2.17
N ASP A 88 3.50 -20.84 1.51
CA ASP A 88 3.38 -20.80 0.06
C ASP A 88 2.61 -19.53 -0.39
N PRO A 89 3.22 -18.61 -1.16
CA PRO A 89 2.52 -17.42 -1.63
C PRO A 89 1.52 -17.70 -2.77
N LYS A 90 1.63 -18.84 -3.50
CA LYS A 90 0.77 -19.06 -4.69
C LYS A 90 -0.71 -19.26 -4.34
N PRO A 91 -1.11 -20.03 -3.30
CA PRO A 91 -2.50 -20.18 -2.93
C PRO A 91 -3.20 -18.85 -2.66
N LEU A 92 -2.55 -17.93 -1.94
CA LEU A 92 -3.15 -16.63 -1.61
C LEU A 92 -3.30 -15.76 -2.86
N HIS A 93 -2.29 -15.78 -3.74
CA HIS A 93 -2.38 -15.12 -5.05
C HIS A 93 -3.50 -15.70 -5.91
N LYS A 94 -3.64 -17.03 -5.94
CA LYS A 94 -4.73 -17.72 -6.65
C LYS A 94 -6.09 -17.31 -6.08
N TRP A 95 -6.24 -17.35 -4.76
CA TRP A 95 -7.46 -16.90 -4.08
C TRP A 95 -7.82 -15.46 -4.48
N PHE A 96 -6.87 -14.53 -4.38
CA PHE A 96 -7.14 -13.12 -4.71
C PHE A 96 -7.51 -12.93 -6.18
N ARG A 97 -6.89 -13.68 -7.10
CA ARG A 97 -7.24 -13.63 -8.52
C ARG A 97 -8.66 -14.14 -8.78
N ASP A 98 -9.10 -15.12 -8.01
CA ASP A 98 -10.36 -15.84 -8.23
C ASP A 98 -11.49 -15.33 -7.31
N VAL A 99 -11.23 -14.38 -6.41
CA VAL A 99 -12.21 -13.84 -5.44
C VAL A 99 -13.31 -13.00 -6.09
N VAL A 100 -13.01 -12.38 -7.24
CA VAL A 100 -13.94 -11.64 -8.09
C VAL A 100 -13.72 -11.99 -9.56
N ASP A 101 -14.74 -11.80 -10.38
CA ASP A 101 -14.67 -12.04 -11.82
C ASP A 101 -13.60 -11.19 -12.52
N HIS A 102 -13.14 -11.65 -13.68
CA HIS A 102 -12.06 -11.01 -14.44
C HIS A 102 -12.29 -9.52 -14.68
N GLU A 103 -13.52 -9.13 -15.02
CA GLU A 103 -13.91 -7.76 -15.36
C GLU A 103 -13.86 -6.82 -14.15
N HIS A 104 -14.00 -7.36 -12.93
CA HIS A 104 -14.06 -6.60 -11.68
C HIS A 104 -12.70 -6.50 -10.97
N ARG A 105 -11.72 -7.32 -11.35
CA ARG A 105 -10.40 -7.35 -10.71
C ARG A 105 -9.65 -6.04 -10.78
N ASP A 106 -9.84 -5.26 -11.83
CA ASP A 106 -9.08 -4.02 -12.00
C ASP A 106 -9.59 -2.91 -11.08
N GLN A 107 -10.91 -2.82 -10.86
CA GLN A 107 -11.46 -1.93 -9.83
C GLN A 107 -11.01 -2.39 -8.44
N LEU A 108 -11.11 -3.68 -8.10
CA LEU A 108 -10.59 -4.20 -6.83
C LEU A 108 -9.11 -3.84 -6.60
N ARG A 109 -8.27 -3.96 -7.64
CA ARG A 109 -6.85 -3.56 -7.55
C ARG A 109 -6.66 -2.07 -7.27
N ARG A 110 -7.50 -1.20 -7.84
CA ARG A 110 -7.46 0.25 -7.57
C ARG A 110 -7.91 0.55 -6.14
N LEU A 111 -9.02 -0.03 -5.68
CA LEU A 111 -9.50 0.09 -4.29
C LEU A 111 -8.43 -0.36 -3.28
N VAL A 112 -7.76 -1.49 -3.53
CA VAL A 112 -6.62 -1.94 -2.70
C VAL A 112 -5.46 -0.95 -2.72
N ARG A 113 -5.17 -0.30 -3.86
CA ARG A 113 -4.13 0.73 -3.93
C ARG A 113 -4.52 1.97 -3.13
N TYR A 114 -5.76 2.42 -3.18
CA TYR A 114 -6.25 3.56 -2.40
C TYR A 114 -6.11 3.26 -0.90
N LEU A 115 -6.60 2.11 -0.42
CA LEU A 115 -6.44 1.72 0.99
C LEU A 115 -4.97 1.65 1.43
N LYS A 116 -4.08 1.17 0.56
CA LYS A 116 -2.64 1.14 0.86
C LYS A 116 -2.02 2.53 0.88
N ALA A 117 -2.48 3.45 0.02
CA ALA A 117 -2.03 4.83 0.00
C ALA A 117 -2.47 5.56 1.28
N TRP A 118 -3.75 5.44 1.66
CA TRP A 118 -4.27 5.90 2.94
C TRP A 118 -3.42 5.38 4.11
N ALA A 119 -3.17 4.07 4.19
CA ALA A 119 -2.37 3.50 5.26
C ALA A 119 -0.90 3.97 5.26
N ALA A 120 -0.36 4.32 4.09
CA ALA A 120 0.99 4.87 3.99
C ALA A 120 1.06 6.31 4.53
N ILE A 121 0.01 7.10 4.32
CA ILE A 121 -0.10 8.51 4.75
C ILE A 121 -0.47 8.60 6.24
N GLU A 122 -1.60 8.02 6.63
CA GLU A 122 -2.19 8.24 7.97
C GLU A 122 -1.41 7.60 9.12
N PHE A 123 -0.45 6.74 8.81
CA PHE A 123 0.35 6.02 9.81
C PHE A 123 1.85 6.29 9.70
N GLN A 124 2.25 7.42 9.10
CA GLN A 124 3.67 7.84 9.08
C GLN A 124 4.24 8.00 10.49
N ASP A 125 3.42 8.48 11.43
CA ASP A 125 3.75 8.72 12.83
C ASP A 125 3.35 7.56 13.78
N ALA A 126 2.56 6.60 13.31
CA ALA A 126 2.01 5.50 14.10
C ALA A 126 2.27 4.12 13.48
N ALA A 127 3.56 3.82 13.23
CA ALA A 127 3.96 2.61 12.51
C ALA A 127 3.47 1.29 13.14
N SER A 128 3.30 1.22 14.47
CA SER A 128 2.78 0.04 15.19
C SER A 128 1.29 -0.22 14.94
N ALA A 129 0.52 0.83 14.67
CA ALA A 129 -0.91 0.75 14.34
C ALA A 129 -1.16 0.53 12.84
N ARG A 130 -0.12 0.64 12.00
CA ARG A 130 -0.27 0.55 10.54
C ARG A 130 -0.74 -0.85 10.13
N PRO A 131 -1.85 -0.97 9.38
CA PRO A 131 -2.30 -2.25 8.86
C PRO A 131 -1.31 -2.78 7.81
N SER A 132 -1.14 -4.10 7.75
CA SER A 132 -0.31 -4.70 6.70
C SER A 132 -1.02 -4.60 5.34
N SER A 133 -0.26 -4.55 4.25
CA SER A 133 -0.87 -4.51 2.91
C SER A 133 -1.69 -5.76 2.61
N VAL A 134 -1.30 -6.93 3.14
CA VAL A 134 -2.06 -8.16 2.96
C VAL A 134 -3.40 -8.09 3.70
N LEU A 135 -3.42 -7.56 4.93
CA LEU A 135 -4.64 -7.33 5.70
C LEU A 135 -5.67 -6.52 4.90
N LEU A 136 -5.25 -5.35 4.37
CA LEU A 136 -6.11 -4.48 3.56
C LEU A 136 -6.56 -5.16 2.27
N THR A 137 -5.69 -5.94 1.63
CA THR A 137 -6.00 -6.65 0.39
C THR A 137 -7.10 -7.69 0.60
N ILE A 138 -7.00 -8.48 1.68
CA ILE A 138 -8.01 -9.51 2.01
C ILE A 138 -9.33 -8.85 2.38
N LEU A 139 -9.31 -7.84 3.26
CA LEU A 139 -10.52 -7.14 3.68
C LEU A 139 -11.27 -6.52 2.50
N ALA A 140 -10.57 -5.82 1.60
CA ALA A 140 -11.19 -5.23 0.42
C ALA A 140 -11.79 -6.29 -0.50
N ALA A 141 -11.06 -7.39 -0.74
CA ALA A 141 -11.53 -8.50 -1.56
C ALA A 141 -12.77 -9.19 -0.97
N GLU A 142 -12.80 -9.40 0.35
CA GLU A 142 -13.95 -9.96 1.06
C GLU A 142 -15.16 -9.02 1.00
N ALA A 143 -14.96 -7.73 1.25
CA ALA A 143 -16.02 -6.72 1.14
C ALA A 143 -16.62 -6.70 -0.28
N CYS A 144 -15.78 -6.66 -1.32
CA CYS A 144 -16.24 -6.71 -2.70
C CYS A 144 -16.98 -8.01 -3.05
N ARG A 145 -16.51 -9.16 -2.55
CA ARG A 145 -17.17 -10.46 -2.77
C ARG A 145 -18.57 -10.51 -2.14
N GLU A 146 -18.73 -9.91 -0.96
CA GLU A 146 -20.03 -9.85 -0.27
C GLU A 146 -21.02 -8.90 -0.95
N MET A 147 -20.53 -7.88 -1.66
CA MET A 147 -21.36 -6.96 -2.43
C MET A 147 -21.72 -7.60 -3.77
N TRP A 148 -22.85 -8.33 -3.82
CA TRP A 148 -23.29 -9.08 -5.00
C TRP A 148 -23.49 -8.21 -6.28
N ALA A 149 -22.48 -8.30 -7.15
CA ALA A 149 -22.45 -8.48 -8.61
C ALA A 149 -23.17 -7.54 -9.61
N GLU A 150 -24.21 -6.75 -9.28
CA GLU A 150 -24.83 -5.87 -10.31
C GLU A 150 -24.92 -4.39 -9.95
N ARG A 151 -24.92 -4.04 -8.65
CA ARG A 151 -24.96 -2.64 -8.20
C ARG A 151 -23.60 -2.07 -7.79
N PHE A 152 -22.65 -2.95 -7.47
CA PHE A 152 -21.32 -2.52 -7.04
C PHE A 152 -20.38 -2.31 -8.22
N TRP A 153 -20.54 -3.09 -9.28
CA TRP A 153 -19.66 -2.99 -10.44
C TRP A 153 -20.20 -2.01 -11.46
N GLY A 154 -19.35 -1.09 -11.91
CA GLY A 154 -19.73 0.01 -12.81
C GLY A 154 -20.08 1.32 -12.12
N ILE A 155 -20.03 1.37 -10.78
CA ILE A 155 -20.01 2.64 -10.04
C ILE A 155 -18.59 3.21 -10.03
N SER A 156 -18.50 4.51 -9.78
CA SER A 156 -17.22 5.21 -9.66
C SER A 156 -16.39 4.69 -8.49
N ASP A 157 -15.07 4.84 -8.60
CA ASP A 157 -14.12 4.28 -7.65
C ASP A 157 -14.26 4.88 -6.23
N ASP A 158 -14.68 6.13 -6.12
CA ASP A 158 -14.95 6.84 -4.87
C ASP A 158 -16.17 6.26 -4.12
N THR A 159 -17.31 6.08 -4.80
CA THR A 159 -18.48 5.40 -4.22
C THR A 159 -18.13 3.97 -3.81
N ALA A 160 -17.42 3.24 -4.69
CA ALA A 160 -16.97 1.88 -4.40
C ALA A 160 -16.03 1.84 -3.18
N LEU A 161 -15.12 2.80 -3.07
CA LEU A 161 -14.22 2.93 -1.92
C LEU A 161 -15.01 3.21 -0.64
N GLY A 162 -15.98 4.12 -0.66
CA GLY A 162 -16.80 4.43 0.51
C GLY A 162 -17.57 3.21 1.03
N LEU A 163 -18.18 2.43 0.14
CA LEU A 163 -18.84 1.16 0.49
C LEU A 163 -17.88 0.14 1.10
N VAL A 164 -16.67 -0.01 0.52
CA VAL A 164 -15.63 -0.89 1.07
C VAL A 164 -15.19 -0.42 2.45
N VAL A 165 -14.88 0.86 2.62
CA VAL A 165 -14.45 1.44 3.90
C VAL A 165 -15.52 1.24 4.98
N GLY A 166 -16.79 1.50 4.67
CA GLY A 166 -17.89 1.28 5.61
C GLY A 166 -17.99 -0.18 6.08
N LYS A 167 -17.88 -1.13 5.15
CA LYS A 167 -17.83 -2.57 5.48
C LYS A 167 -16.62 -2.94 6.34
N LEU A 168 -15.45 -2.41 6.01
CA LEU A 168 -14.23 -2.63 6.78
C LEU A 168 -14.37 -2.11 8.22
N TYR A 169 -14.89 -0.89 8.38
CA TYR A 169 -15.10 -0.28 9.68
C TYR A 169 -16.10 -1.09 10.52
N GLU A 170 -17.27 -1.41 9.98
CA GLU A 170 -18.28 -2.22 10.66
C GLU A 170 -17.72 -3.58 11.09
N ARG A 171 -17.01 -4.28 10.19
CA ARG A 171 -16.39 -5.57 10.49
C ARG A 171 -15.36 -5.47 11.61
N LEU A 172 -14.42 -4.52 11.51
CA LEU A 172 -13.26 -4.44 12.40
C LEU A 172 -13.58 -3.78 13.75
N ALA A 173 -14.63 -2.96 13.83
CA ALA A 173 -15.16 -2.50 15.10
C ALA A 173 -15.72 -3.66 15.95
N ASN A 174 -16.21 -4.71 15.30
CA ASN A 174 -16.77 -5.90 15.97
C ASN A 174 -15.73 -7.00 16.23
N ASP A 175 -14.89 -7.32 15.25
CA ASP A 175 -13.86 -8.36 15.38
C ASP A 175 -12.55 -7.97 14.67
N ARG A 176 -11.49 -7.88 15.47
CA ARG A 176 -10.14 -7.56 14.99
C ARG A 176 -9.49 -8.71 14.22
N ARG A 177 -9.99 -9.94 14.32
CA ARG A 177 -9.40 -11.11 13.68
C ARG A 177 -9.66 -11.06 12.17
N VAL A 178 -8.62 -11.31 11.39
CA VAL A 178 -8.72 -11.46 9.94
C VAL A 178 -8.07 -12.77 9.53
N PRO A 179 -8.84 -13.86 9.40
CA PRO A 179 -8.27 -15.15 9.02
C PRO A 179 -7.65 -15.09 7.62
N ASN A 180 -6.55 -15.80 7.40
CA ASN A 180 -6.02 -16.01 6.06
C ASN A 180 -7.00 -16.91 5.28
N PRO A 181 -7.44 -16.52 4.08
CA PRO A 181 -8.41 -17.29 3.31
C PRO A 181 -7.89 -18.66 2.82
N VAL A 182 -6.58 -18.89 2.88
CA VAL A 182 -5.94 -20.17 2.56
C VAL A 182 -5.70 -21.02 3.81
N ASP A 183 -5.50 -20.37 4.96
CA ASP A 183 -5.21 -21.01 6.25
C ASP A 183 -5.96 -20.27 7.37
N ALA A 184 -7.17 -20.71 7.69
CA ALA A 184 -8.06 -20.01 8.62
C ALA A 184 -7.52 -19.94 10.07
N GLU A 185 -6.51 -20.76 10.41
CA GLU A 185 -5.83 -20.72 11.70
C GLU A 185 -4.85 -19.54 11.79
N GLU A 186 -4.33 -19.04 10.66
CA GLU A 186 -3.50 -17.85 10.61
C GLU A 186 -4.37 -16.58 10.69
N ASP A 187 -4.18 -15.77 11.73
CA ASP A 187 -4.67 -14.38 11.76
C ASP A 187 -3.69 -13.46 11.03
N LEU A 188 -4.17 -12.72 10.03
CA LEU A 188 -3.41 -11.74 9.25
C LEU A 188 -3.29 -10.39 9.96
N ASN A 189 -4.08 -10.14 11.01
CA ASN A 189 -3.93 -8.93 11.80
C ASN A 189 -2.63 -8.99 12.62
N ARG A 190 -1.69 -8.10 12.28
CA ARG A 190 -0.40 -7.97 12.96
C ARG A 190 -0.32 -6.72 13.84
N ILE A 191 -1.41 -5.97 13.96
CA ILE A 191 -1.48 -4.79 14.83
C ILE A 191 -1.56 -5.27 16.28
N PRO A 192 -0.66 -4.84 17.17
CA PRO A 192 -0.72 -5.17 18.59
C PRO A 192 -2.01 -4.65 19.24
N GLN A 193 -2.47 -5.32 20.29
CA GLN A 193 -3.72 -4.96 20.97
C GLN A 193 -3.71 -3.51 21.47
N GLU A 194 -2.57 -3.05 21.99
CA GLU A 194 -2.35 -1.69 22.48
C GLU A 194 -2.36 -0.62 21.38
N ALA A 195 -2.18 -1.01 20.12
CA ALA A 195 -2.20 -0.11 18.96
C ALA A 195 -3.50 -0.20 18.16
N TRP A 196 -4.41 -1.10 18.53
CA TRP A 196 -5.64 -1.37 17.79
C TRP A 196 -6.60 -0.19 17.77
N GLU A 197 -6.78 0.48 18.91
CA GLU A 197 -7.63 1.69 19.00
C GLU A 197 -7.12 2.82 18.10
N ALA A 198 -5.80 2.97 17.98
CA ALA A 198 -5.18 3.96 17.11
C ALA A 198 -5.41 3.66 15.62
N PHE A 199 -5.49 2.37 15.26
CA PHE A 199 -5.90 1.93 13.93
C PHE A 199 -7.39 2.18 13.68
N LEU A 200 -8.26 1.75 14.60
CA LEU A 200 -9.71 1.92 14.47
C LEU A 200 -10.12 3.39 14.40
N THR A 201 -9.47 4.26 15.17
CA THR A 201 -9.73 5.71 15.13
C THR A 201 -9.44 6.29 13.73
N ARG A 202 -8.33 5.90 13.11
CA ARG A 202 -7.98 6.34 11.75
C ARG A 202 -8.92 5.72 10.70
N LEU A 203 -9.34 4.47 10.89
CA LEU A 203 -10.32 3.83 10.00
C LEU A 203 -11.70 4.49 10.12
N ALA A 204 -12.10 4.90 11.32
CA ALA A 204 -13.32 5.67 11.56
C ALA A 204 -13.26 7.01 10.83
N ALA A 205 -12.14 7.74 10.94
CA ALA A 205 -11.95 8.99 10.21
C ALA A 205 -12.02 8.80 8.68
N LEU A 206 -11.45 7.71 8.14
CA LEU A 206 -11.60 7.38 6.72
C LEU A 206 -13.07 7.09 6.34
N ASN A 207 -13.80 6.41 7.21
CA ASN A 207 -15.22 6.14 7.02
C ASN A 207 -16.06 7.42 7.05
N ASP A 208 -15.77 8.33 7.99
CA ASP A 208 -16.47 9.62 8.10
C ASP A 208 -16.20 10.48 6.86
N ALA A 209 -14.95 10.53 6.39
CA ALA A 209 -14.59 11.19 5.13
C ALA A 209 -15.37 10.63 3.94
N ALA A 210 -15.49 9.30 3.84
CA ALA A 210 -16.26 8.66 2.78
C ALA A 210 -17.76 9.02 2.82
N GLN A 211 -18.35 9.08 4.02
CA GLN A 211 -19.75 9.45 4.21
C GLN A 211 -20.00 10.93 3.87
N LEU A 212 -19.08 11.81 4.28
CA LEU A 212 -19.14 13.23 3.92
C LEU A 212 -19.05 13.42 2.40
N ALA A 213 -18.12 12.74 1.73
CA ALA A 213 -17.96 12.81 0.29
C ALA A 213 -19.21 12.33 -0.47
N GLU A 214 -19.83 11.23 -0.04
CA GLU A 214 -21.08 10.71 -0.64
C GLU A 214 -22.26 11.68 -0.46
N SER A 215 -22.28 12.44 0.64
CA SER A 215 -23.32 13.43 0.94
C SER A 215 -23.07 14.83 0.38
N ALA A 216 -21.91 15.05 -0.26
CA ALA A 216 -21.52 16.35 -0.76
C ALA A 216 -22.42 16.80 -1.93
N GLU A 217 -22.69 18.10 -2.00
CA GLU A 217 -23.54 18.68 -3.04
C GLU A 217 -22.80 18.85 -4.38
N ASP A 218 -21.47 18.93 -4.33
CA ASP A 218 -20.58 19.15 -5.47
C ASP A 218 -19.24 18.42 -5.34
N GLU A 219 -18.53 18.32 -6.47
CA GLU A 219 -17.25 17.60 -6.59
C GLU A 219 -16.15 18.20 -5.70
N ALA A 220 -16.09 19.52 -5.59
CA ALA A 220 -15.09 20.20 -4.79
C ALA A 220 -15.27 19.92 -3.28
N SER A 221 -16.50 19.90 -2.79
CA SER A 221 -16.85 19.50 -1.43
C SER A 221 -16.55 18.03 -1.16
N ALA A 222 -16.80 17.15 -2.14
CA ALA A 222 -16.43 15.73 -2.04
C ALA A 222 -14.90 15.54 -2.01
N ALA A 223 -14.16 16.28 -2.83
CA ALA A 223 -12.70 16.27 -2.86
C ALA A 223 -12.09 16.73 -1.52
N LEU A 224 -12.63 17.81 -0.93
CA LEU A 224 -12.24 18.28 0.41
C LEU A 224 -12.49 17.23 1.49
N ALA A 225 -13.62 16.51 1.43
CA ALA A 225 -13.89 15.43 2.37
C ALA A 225 -12.83 14.32 2.29
N TRP A 226 -12.40 13.94 1.09
CA TRP A 226 -11.33 12.95 0.88
C TRP A 226 -9.92 13.46 1.19
N GLU A 227 -9.67 14.77 1.11
CA GLU A 227 -8.36 15.38 1.43
C GLU A 227 -7.89 15.01 2.84
N GLY A 228 -8.82 14.94 3.81
CA GLY A 228 -8.47 14.54 5.18
C GLY A 228 -7.82 13.16 5.30
N ALA A 229 -8.08 12.25 4.35
CA ALA A 229 -7.57 10.87 4.37
C ALA A 229 -6.45 10.59 3.36
N PHE A 230 -6.42 11.35 2.26
CA PHE A 230 -5.48 11.14 1.15
C PHE A 230 -4.50 12.30 0.96
N GLN A 231 -4.71 13.40 1.68
CA GLN A 231 -3.84 14.59 1.72
C GLN A 231 -3.41 15.00 0.31
N PHE A 232 -2.10 15.16 0.11
CA PHE A 232 -1.48 15.57 -1.17
C PHE A 232 -1.69 14.60 -2.34
N LEU A 233 -2.32 13.43 -2.14
CA LEU A 233 -2.70 12.54 -3.24
C LEU A 233 -4.06 12.92 -3.85
N MET A 234 -4.86 13.76 -3.21
CA MET A 234 -6.07 14.30 -3.83
C MET A 234 -5.69 15.43 -4.80
N PRO A 235 -6.14 15.37 -6.06
CA PRO A 235 -6.00 16.51 -6.96
C PRO A 235 -6.80 17.68 -6.39
N LEU A 236 -6.21 18.88 -6.43
CA LEU A 236 -6.95 20.09 -6.15
C LEU A 236 -7.97 20.31 -7.29
N PRO A 237 -9.24 20.66 -6.99
CA PRO A 237 -10.20 21.05 -8.02
C PRO A 237 -9.65 22.26 -8.80
N GLU A 238 -10.12 22.43 -10.05
CA GLU A 238 -9.69 23.56 -10.89
C GLU A 238 -10.02 24.89 -10.18
N THR A 239 -9.15 25.90 -10.35
CA THR A 239 -9.16 27.14 -9.57
C THR A 239 -10.48 27.90 -9.57
N ASP A 240 -11.34 27.66 -10.56
CA ASP A 240 -12.64 28.31 -10.71
C ASP A 240 -13.74 27.69 -9.80
N GLU A 241 -13.47 26.53 -9.16
CA GLU A 241 -14.43 25.80 -8.29
C GLU A 241 -14.11 25.90 -6.78
N VAL A 242 -13.06 26.65 -6.39
CA VAL A 242 -12.48 26.61 -5.03
C VAL A 242 -13.10 27.64 -4.06
N GLU A 243 -14.05 28.47 -4.50
CA GLU A 243 -14.80 29.36 -3.60
C GLU A 243 -15.93 28.63 -2.86
N ILE A 244 -15.57 27.59 -2.09
CA ILE A 244 -16.52 26.95 -1.16
C ILE A 244 -16.62 27.84 0.09
N ILE A 245 -17.77 28.50 0.23
CA ILE A 245 -18.11 29.34 1.38
C ILE A 245 -18.76 28.44 2.44
N GLU A 246 -18.15 28.35 3.61
CA GLU A 246 -18.77 27.73 4.78
C GLU A 246 -19.99 28.60 5.22
N GLU A 247 -21.22 28.12 5.00
CA GLU A 247 -22.47 28.89 5.26
C GLU A 247 -22.60 29.39 6.72
N SER A 248 -21.89 28.77 7.67
CA SER A 248 -21.96 29.13 9.09
C SER A 248 -20.91 30.15 9.54
N SER A 249 -19.82 30.37 8.79
CA SER A 249 -18.66 31.12 9.26
C SER A 249 -18.16 32.24 8.33
N SER A 250 -18.64 32.28 7.08
CA SER A 250 -18.15 33.21 6.04
C SER A 250 -16.63 33.18 5.85
N LYS A 251 -15.95 32.11 6.28
CA LYS A 251 -14.53 31.87 6.03
C LYS A 251 -14.41 30.91 4.85
N ALA A 252 -13.49 31.23 3.94
CA ALA A 252 -13.06 30.29 2.91
C ALA A 252 -12.42 29.07 3.59
N LEU A 253 -12.96 27.88 3.29
CA LEU A 253 -12.50 26.60 3.83
C LEU A 253 -11.08 26.25 3.37
N MET A 254 -10.70 26.70 2.17
CA MET A 254 -9.37 26.53 1.61
C MET A 254 -8.89 27.88 1.09
N GLN A 255 -8.00 28.53 1.82
CA GLN A 255 -7.26 29.65 1.24
C GLN A 255 -6.16 29.07 0.38
N VAL A 256 -6.27 29.22 -0.94
CA VAL A 256 -5.13 29.02 -1.83
C VAL A 256 -4.01 29.93 -1.32
N PRO A 257 -2.86 29.38 -0.88
CA PRO A 257 -1.80 30.22 -0.36
C PRO A 257 -1.29 31.13 -1.48
N ASP A 258 -1.07 32.40 -1.17
CA ASP A 258 -0.37 33.31 -2.08
C ASP A 258 1.08 32.82 -2.26
N VAL A 259 1.34 32.05 -3.32
CA VAL A 259 2.67 31.54 -3.62
C VAL A 259 3.40 32.55 -4.51
N VAL A 260 4.51 33.08 -3.99
CA VAL A 260 5.43 33.91 -4.77
C VAL A 260 6.45 33.01 -5.46
N ILE A 261 6.37 32.94 -6.78
CA ILE A 261 7.25 32.11 -7.61
C ILE A 261 8.36 32.99 -8.17
N HIS A 262 9.62 32.67 -7.86
CA HIS A 262 10.79 33.34 -8.42
C HIS A 262 11.38 32.51 -9.56
N VAL A 263 11.40 33.05 -10.77
CA VAL A 263 11.94 32.39 -11.97
C VAL A 263 13.38 32.86 -12.19
N TYR A 264 14.31 31.92 -12.33
CA TYR A 264 15.73 32.19 -12.58
C TYR A 264 16.16 31.62 -13.93
N ASP A 265 17.16 32.23 -14.57
CA ASP A 265 17.70 31.76 -15.87
C ASP A 265 18.37 30.38 -15.78
N ARG A 266 18.92 30.07 -14.60
CA ARG A 266 19.52 28.78 -14.22
C ARG A 266 19.55 28.65 -12.69
N PRO A 267 19.77 27.45 -12.14
CA PRO A 267 19.95 27.28 -10.70
C PRO A 267 21.05 28.21 -10.15
N GLY A 268 20.68 29.12 -9.24
CA GLY A 268 21.60 30.12 -8.65
C GLY A 268 21.98 31.30 -9.56
N GLY A 269 21.30 31.48 -10.69
CA GLY A 269 21.53 32.56 -11.64
C GLY A 269 20.74 33.84 -11.34
N ALA A 270 20.49 34.66 -12.38
CA ALA A 270 19.79 35.93 -12.23
C ALA A 270 18.27 35.73 -12.16
N LEU A 271 17.61 36.49 -11.29
CA LEU A 271 16.13 36.51 -11.20
C LEU A 271 15.56 37.14 -12.49
N LEU A 272 14.78 36.36 -13.23
CA LEU A 272 14.11 36.78 -14.46
C LEU A 272 12.75 37.41 -14.18
N SER A 273 11.93 36.76 -13.36
CA SER A 273 10.59 37.26 -13.01
C SER A 273 10.16 36.79 -11.63
N THR A 274 9.17 37.49 -11.07
CA THR A 274 8.47 37.08 -9.86
C THR A 274 6.98 37.04 -10.19
N CYS A 275 6.39 35.84 -10.13
CA CYS A 275 5.00 35.60 -10.45
C CYS A 275 4.23 35.21 -9.18
N ARG A 276 2.89 35.31 -9.21
CA ARG A 276 2.03 34.83 -8.13
C ARG A 276 1.18 33.69 -8.65
N ASN A 277 1.18 32.57 -7.93
CA ASN A 277 0.38 31.35 -8.14
C ASN A 277 0.65 30.59 -9.46
N GLU A 278 1.01 31.26 -10.55
CA GLU A 278 1.26 30.66 -11.86
C GLU A 278 2.48 31.28 -12.59
N VAL A 279 3.05 30.54 -13.54
CA VAL A 279 4.13 31.03 -14.42
C VAL A 279 3.63 30.96 -15.86
N GLU A 280 3.39 32.11 -16.48
CA GLU A 280 3.11 32.18 -17.91
C GLU A 280 4.36 31.76 -18.71
N VAL A 281 4.27 30.62 -19.39
CA VAL A 281 5.31 30.19 -20.34
C VAL A 281 5.00 30.85 -21.68
N PRO A 282 5.91 31.67 -22.24
CA PRO A 282 5.67 32.28 -23.55
C PRO A 282 5.46 31.19 -24.60
N SER A 283 4.40 31.30 -25.38
CA SER A 283 4.16 30.39 -26.51
C SER A 283 5.34 30.47 -27.47
N ILE A 284 6.01 29.35 -27.70
CA ILE A 284 7.08 29.25 -28.70
C ILE A 284 6.41 29.36 -30.07
N SER A 285 6.58 30.52 -30.73
CA SER A 285 6.20 30.75 -32.12
C SER A 285 7.13 30.04 -33.09
#